data_AF-A0A3D8YG34-F1
#
_entry.id   AF-A0A3D8YG34-F1
#
_cell.length_a   1.000
_cell.length_b   1.000
_cell.length_c   1.000
_cell.angle_alpha   90.00
_cell.angle_beta   90.00
_cell.angle_gamma   90.00
#
_symmetry.space_group_name_H-M   'P 1'
#
loop_
_entity.id
_entity.type
_entity.pdbx_description
1 polymer ?
#
loop_
_entity_poly.entity_id
_entity_poly.type
_entity_poly.pdbx_seq_one_letter_code
_entity_poly.pdbx_strand_id
1 'polypeptide(L)'
;MKSWMFSALVPLVFACSKRNVILPDALLSVHPVFRDSTARHRQGYNLANGDHIPYDKQNLFLKQYLTEHLDSLGFIPADSSLGRIVRIVQNSKSFKPLPLPIKVLPFSEFGYVKTKGGKIIAYAMHTNCFHDFTNNRSYVPEQDTLR
;
A
#
# COMPACT_ATOMS: atom_id res chain seq x y z
N MET A 1 7.82 -61.15 -12.82
CA MET A 1 6.54 -60.56 -12.35
C MET A 1 6.70 -59.04 -12.36
N LYS A 2 5.79 -58.34 -13.05
CA LYS A 2 5.92 -56.94 -13.48
C LYS A 2 5.61 -55.96 -12.34
N SER A 3 6.53 -55.04 -12.09
CA SER A 3 6.38 -53.85 -11.23
C SER A 3 5.35 -52.87 -11.79
N TRP A 4 4.50 -52.30 -10.93
CA TRP A 4 3.80 -51.04 -11.20
C TRP A 4 3.76 -50.21 -9.90
N MET A 5 4.76 -49.35 -9.73
CA MET A 5 4.67 -48.20 -8.83
C MET A 5 3.88 -47.11 -9.55
N PHE A 6 2.65 -46.83 -9.12
CA PHE A 6 1.93 -45.63 -9.53
C PHE A 6 2.53 -44.43 -8.80
N SER A 7 3.43 -43.74 -9.48
CA SER A 7 3.92 -42.43 -9.07
C SER A 7 2.82 -41.40 -9.33
N ALA A 8 2.14 -40.97 -8.26
CA ALA A 8 1.18 -39.87 -8.33
C ALA A 8 1.95 -38.56 -8.53
N LEU A 9 2.12 -38.17 -9.79
CA LEU A 9 2.48 -36.82 -10.19
C LEU A 9 1.32 -35.90 -9.82
N VAL A 10 1.43 -35.22 -8.68
CA VAL A 10 0.61 -34.04 -8.37
C VAL A 10 1.10 -32.93 -9.31
N PRO A 11 0.28 -32.42 -10.25
CA PRO A 11 0.65 -31.23 -10.97
C PRO A 11 0.56 -30.06 -9.99
N LEU A 12 1.72 -29.55 -9.58
CA LEU A 12 1.86 -28.21 -9.00
C LEU A 12 1.36 -27.22 -10.04
N VAL A 13 0.07 -26.87 -9.95
CA VAL A 13 -0.50 -25.72 -10.63
C VAL A 13 0.18 -24.51 -10.00
N PHE A 14 1.28 -24.07 -10.60
CA PHE A 14 1.80 -22.72 -10.41
C PHE A 14 0.70 -21.78 -10.90
N ALA A 15 -0.22 -21.43 -10.01
CA ALA A 15 -1.05 -20.27 -10.17
C ALA A 15 -0.07 -19.09 -10.30
N CYS A 16 0.23 -18.70 -11.53
CA CYS A 16 0.77 -17.39 -11.83
C CYS A 16 -0.22 -16.39 -11.25
N SER A 17 -0.01 -16.00 -9.99
CA SER A 17 -0.65 -14.84 -9.39
C SER A 17 -0.32 -13.68 -10.32
N LYS A 18 -1.27 -13.34 -11.19
CA LYS A 18 -1.19 -12.17 -12.06
C LYS A 18 -0.78 -11.02 -11.15
N ARG A 19 0.37 -10.43 -11.45
CA ARG A 19 0.96 -9.38 -10.62
C ARG A 19 -0.06 -8.23 -10.57
N ASN A 20 -0.81 -8.09 -9.48
CA ASN A 20 -1.75 -6.99 -9.26
C ASN A 20 -0.95 -5.70 -9.01
N VAL A 21 -0.39 -5.15 -10.09
CA VAL A 21 0.29 -3.86 -10.12
C VAL A 21 -0.78 -2.80 -10.34
N ILE A 22 -0.70 -1.71 -9.58
CA ILE A 22 -1.47 -0.51 -9.85
C ILE A 22 -0.90 0.12 -11.11
N LEU A 23 -1.70 0.18 -12.16
CA LEU A 23 -1.36 0.95 -13.35
C LEU A 23 -1.65 2.43 -13.09
N PRO A 24 -0.76 3.36 -13.46
CA PRO A 24 -0.95 4.78 -13.16
C PRO A 24 -2.23 5.38 -13.75
N ASP A 25 -2.58 4.96 -14.96
CA ASP A 25 -3.79 5.37 -15.69
C ASP A 25 -5.07 4.77 -15.09
N ALA A 26 -4.95 3.76 -14.24
CA ALA A 26 -6.06 3.16 -13.51
C ALA A 26 -6.42 3.94 -12.24
N LEU A 27 -5.65 4.95 -11.82
CA LEU A 27 -5.98 5.76 -10.65
C LEU A 27 -7.07 6.80 -10.97
N LEU A 28 -8.06 6.92 -10.09
CA LEU A 28 -9.20 7.82 -10.25
C LEU A 28 -9.19 8.97 -9.24
N SER A 29 -8.99 8.66 -7.96
CA SER A 29 -8.97 9.66 -6.88
C SER A 29 -8.13 9.18 -5.69
N VAL A 30 -7.63 10.14 -4.92
CA VAL A 30 -6.87 9.91 -3.67
C VAL A 30 -7.64 10.56 -2.53
N HIS A 31 -7.77 9.87 -1.42
CA HIS A 31 -8.55 10.28 -0.25
C HIS A 31 -7.65 10.15 0.99
N PRO A 32 -6.84 11.18 1.30
CA PRO A 32 -5.95 11.14 2.45
C PRO A 32 -6.76 11.20 3.74
N VAL A 33 -6.51 10.26 4.64
CA VAL A 33 -7.02 10.28 6.03
C VAL A 33 -6.13 11.15 6.89
N PHE A 34 -4.82 11.07 6.64
CA PHE A 34 -3.80 11.80 7.36
C PHE A 34 -2.78 12.34 6.37
N ARG A 35 -2.31 13.56 6.61
CA ARG A 35 -1.21 14.18 5.89
C ARG A 35 -0.50 15.18 6.79
N ASP A 36 0.78 14.95 7.04
CA ASP A 36 1.69 15.87 7.70
C ASP A 36 3.08 15.77 7.05
N SER A 37 3.64 16.93 6.70
CA SER A 37 4.98 17.04 6.13
C SER A 37 6.11 16.68 7.11
N THR A 38 5.82 16.55 8.41
CA THR A 38 6.83 16.25 9.42
C THR A 38 6.97 14.74 9.67
N ALA A 39 8.19 14.24 9.79
CA ALA A 39 8.43 12.82 10.14
C ALA A 39 8.42 12.57 11.66
N ARG A 40 7.70 13.40 12.44
CA ARG A 40 7.78 13.45 13.92
C ARG A 40 6.65 12.69 14.62
N HIS A 41 6.00 11.75 13.96
CA HIS A 41 4.88 10.97 14.50
C HIS A 41 5.30 9.73 15.31
N ARG A 42 6.40 9.83 16.07
CA ARG A 42 6.89 8.67 16.86
C ARG A 42 5.92 8.24 17.96
N GLN A 43 5.03 9.13 18.38
CA GLN A 43 3.97 8.85 19.35
C GLN A 43 2.67 8.37 18.70
N GLY A 44 2.57 8.37 17.36
CA GLY A 44 1.34 8.08 16.62
C GLY A 44 0.83 9.26 15.82
N TYR A 45 -0.32 9.04 15.20
CA TYR A 45 -0.97 9.95 14.26
C TYR A 45 -2.27 10.45 14.86
N ASN A 46 -2.41 11.77 14.98
CA ASN A 46 -3.65 12.41 15.38
C ASN A 46 -4.42 12.78 14.11
N LEU A 47 -5.64 12.26 13.98
CA LEU A 47 -6.47 12.43 12.80
C LEU A 47 -7.42 13.62 12.97
N ALA A 48 -7.90 14.15 11.85
CA ALA A 48 -8.84 15.27 11.85
C ALA A 48 -10.20 14.94 12.49
N ASN A 49 -10.57 13.66 12.51
CA ASN A 49 -11.79 13.18 13.18
C ASN A 49 -11.63 12.97 14.70
N GLY A 50 -10.46 13.27 15.26
CA GLY A 50 -10.17 13.13 16.69
C GLY A 50 -9.55 11.79 17.08
N ASP A 51 -9.47 10.82 16.17
CA ASP A 51 -8.85 9.54 16.45
C ASP A 51 -7.33 9.66 16.60
N HIS A 52 -6.78 8.78 17.44
CA HIS A 52 -5.33 8.61 17.58
C HIS A 52 -4.95 7.19 17.15
N ILE A 53 -4.05 7.09 16.16
CA ILE A 53 -3.46 5.83 15.73
C ILE A 53 -2.06 5.71 16.35
N PRO A 54 -1.82 4.80 17.29
CA PRO A 54 -0.48 4.58 17.84
C PRO A 54 0.50 4.19 16.73
N TYR A 55 1.70 4.77 16.77
CA TYR A 55 2.76 4.35 15.85
C TYR A 55 3.41 3.06 16.36
N ASP A 56 3.48 2.06 15.50
CA ASP A 56 4.28 0.87 15.72
C ASP A 56 5.21 0.61 14.51
N LYS A 57 6.39 0.04 14.77
CA LYS A 57 7.40 -0.26 13.73
C LYS A 57 6.93 -1.27 12.68
N GLN A 58 5.80 -1.93 12.88
CA GLN A 58 5.23 -2.87 11.93
C GLN A 58 4.04 -2.27 11.17
N ASN A 59 3.59 -1.07 11.58
CA ASN A 59 2.40 -0.38 11.11
C ASN A 59 1.11 -1.21 11.21
N LEU A 60 1.02 -2.08 12.22
CA LEU A 60 -0.16 -2.92 12.47
C LEU A 60 -1.37 -2.08 12.83
N PHE A 61 -1.23 -1.07 13.70
CA PHE A 61 -2.36 -0.22 14.10
C PHE A 61 -2.86 0.61 12.92
N LEU A 62 -1.95 1.14 12.11
CA LEU A 62 -2.31 1.87 10.90
C LEU A 62 -3.05 0.97 9.91
N LYS A 63 -2.54 -0.24 9.66
CA LYS A 63 -3.16 -1.19 8.73
C LYS A 63 -4.54 -1.61 9.22
N GLN A 64 -4.68 -1.87 10.52
CA GLN A 64 -5.97 -2.18 11.14
C GLN A 64 -6.95 -1.02 10.96
N TYR A 65 -6.55 0.20 11.31
CA TYR A 65 -7.38 1.39 11.16
C TYR A 65 -7.90 1.56 9.73
N LEU A 66 -7.01 1.48 8.73
CA LEU A 66 -7.38 1.61 7.31
C LEU A 66 -8.27 0.47 6.81
N THR A 67 -8.21 -0.70 7.44
CA THR A 67 -9.07 -1.84 7.08
C THR A 67 -10.46 -1.68 7.67
N GLU A 68 -10.54 -1.29 8.94
CA GLU A 68 -11.80 -1.12 9.68
C GLU A 68 -12.60 0.10 9.20
N HIS A 69 -11.92 1.14 8.70
CA HIS A 69 -12.54 2.39 8.27
C HIS A 69 -12.70 2.50 6.75
N LEU A 70 -12.61 1.40 6.01
CA LEU A 70 -12.72 1.42 4.55
C LEU A 70 -14.06 2.00 4.08
N ASP A 71 -15.14 1.70 4.81
CA ASP A 71 -16.50 2.16 4.50
C ASP A 71 -16.67 3.67 4.72
N SER A 72 -15.77 4.31 5.47
CA SER A 72 -15.80 5.76 5.69
C SER A 72 -15.30 6.57 4.48
N LEU A 73 -14.80 5.92 3.43
CA LEU A 73 -14.26 6.58 2.23
C LEU A 73 -15.22 7.61 1.62
N GLY A 74 -16.52 7.34 1.65
CA GLY A 74 -17.55 8.26 1.11
C GLY A 74 -17.59 9.62 1.80
N PHE A 75 -17.03 9.73 3.00
CA PHE A 75 -16.99 10.95 3.81
C PHE A 75 -15.61 11.64 3.77
N ILE A 76 -14.61 11.00 3.16
CA ILE A 76 -13.26 11.57 3.04
C ILE A 76 -13.17 12.33 1.72
N PRO A 77 -12.90 13.64 1.73
CA PRO A 77 -12.81 14.43 0.51
C PRO A 77 -11.67 13.92 -0.38
N ALA A 78 -11.92 13.92 -1.69
CA ALA A 78 -10.88 13.65 -2.66
C ALA A 78 -9.85 14.77 -2.65
N ASP A 79 -8.58 14.41 -2.63
CA ASP A 79 -7.46 15.33 -2.81
C ASP A 79 -7.34 15.73 -4.28
N SER A 80 -7.11 17.03 -4.50
CA SER A 80 -6.84 17.60 -5.81
C SER A 80 -5.50 17.15 -6.40
N SER A 81 -4.59 16.61 -5.58
CA SER A 81 -3.21 16.28 -5.96
C SER A 81 -2.99 14.82 -6.42
N LEU A 82 -3.95 14.22 -7.12
CA LEU A 82 -3.82 12.87 -7.71
C LEU A 82 -2.53 12.70 -8.54
N GLY A 83 -2.13 13.75 -9.27
CA GLY A 83 -0.96 13.73 -10.15
C GLY A 83 0.36 13.38 -9.46
N ARG A 84 0.49 13.67 -8.15
CA ARG A 84 1.68 13.31 -7.38
C ARG A 84 1.80 11.79 -7.21
N ILE A 85 0.72 11.13 -6.80
CA ILE A 85 0.69 9.67 -6.61
C ILE A 85 0.89 8.98 -7.96
N VAL A 86 0.22 9.46 -9.01
CA VAL A 86 0.38 8.95 -10.38
C VAL A 86 1.86 8.99 -10.81
N ARG A 87 2.56 10.12 -10.59
CA ARG A 87 3.98 10.26 -10.92
C ARG A 87 4.87 9.28 -10.16
N ILE A 88 4.59 9.05 -8.87
CA ILE A 88 5.35 8.09 -8.05
C ILE A 88 5.16 6.66 -8.58
N VAL A 89 3.91 6.26 -8.86
CA VAL A 89 3.60 4.94 -9.41
C VAL A 89 4.23 4.78 -10.80
N GLN A 90 4.19 5.81 -11.66
CA GLN A 90 4.84 5.80 -13.00
C GLN A 90 6.35 5.62 -12.92
N ASN A 91 7.00 6.33 -12.00
CA ASN A 91 8.47 6.36 -11.92
C ASN A 91 9.05 5.22 -11.07
N SER A 92 8.20 4.35 -10.50
CA SER A 92 8.64 3.22 -9.68
C SER A 92 9.09 2.06 -10.58
N LYS A 93 10.41 1.90 -10.76
CA LYS A 93 10.99 0.79 -11.53
C LYS A 93 10.93 -0.57 -10.83
N SER A 94 10.83 -0.60 -9.50
CA SER A 94 10.79 -1.85 -8.73
C SER A 94 9.57 -1.93 -7.82
N PHE A 95 8.70 -2.90 -8.10
CA PHE A 95 7.64 -3.31 -7.16
C PHE A 95 8.25 -4.34 -6.24
N LYS A 96 8.57 -3.91 -5.02
CA LYS A 96 9.09 -4.82 -4.01
C LYS A 96 7.91 -5.40 -3.23
N PRO A 97 7.95 -6.68 -2.81
CA PRO A 97 7.11 -7.13 -1.72
C PRO A 97 7.26 -6.13 -0.59
N LEU A 98 6.14 -5.68 -0.02
CA LEU A 98 6.17 -4.84 1.16
C LEU A 98 6.90 -5.64 2.25
N PRO A 99 8.12 -5.24 2.66
CA PRO A 99 8.83 -5.99 3.69
C PRO A 99 8.00 -5.85 4.96
N LEU A 100 7.38 -6.94 5.41
CA LEU A 100 6.73 -6.99 6.71
C LEU A 100 7.72 -7.63 7.70
N PRO A 101 8.06 -6.96 8.81
CA PRO A 101 7.59 -5.64 9.22
C PRO A 101 8.26 -4.51 8.41
N ILE A 102 7.49 -3.45 8.10
CA ILE A 102 8.03 -2.28 7.41
C ILE A 102 8.83 -1.50 8.44
N LYS A 103 10.14 -1.79 8.54
CA LYS A 103 11.06 -1.06 9.41
C LYS A 103 11.30 0.35 8.84
N VAL A 104 10.31 1.23 8.93
CA VAL A 104 10.36 2.60 8.40
C VAL A 104 10.06 3.62 9.48
N LEU A 105 10.44 4.86 9.19
CA LEU A 105 9.97 6.03 9.93
C LEU A 105 8.45 6.16 9.78
N PRO A 106 7.79 6.93 10.68
CA PRO A 106 6.38 7.22 10.54
C PRO A 106 6.03 7.79 9.16
N PHE A 107 4.86 7.44 8.66
CA PHE A 107 4.39 7.91 7.36
C PHE A 107 4.00 9.39 7.41
N SER A 108 4.31 10.11 6.35
CA SER A 108 3.88 11.50 6.19
C SER A 108 2.43 11.60 5.70
N GLU A 109 1.90 10.52 5.13
CA GLU A 109 0.52 10.49 4.66
C GLU A 109 0.02 9.06 4.53
N PHE A 110 -1.28 8.86 4.72
CA PHE A 110 -1.96 7.61 4.41
C PHE A 110 -3.45 7.84 4.19
N GLY A 111 -4.09 6.86 3.57
CA GLY A 111 -5.52 6.90 3.29
C GLY A 111 -5.89 5.89 2.22
N TYR A 112 -6.73 6.32 1.29
CA TYR A 112 -7.25 5.45 0.25
C TYR A 112 -7.02 6.00 -1.16
N VAL A 113 -6.84 5.09 -2.11
CA VAL A 113 -6.84 5.39 -3.54
C VAL A 113 -7.98 4.61 -4.18
N LYS A 114 -8.82 5.29 -4.96
CA LYS A 114 -9.85 4.65 -5.78
C LYS A 114 -9.30 4.48 -7.20
N THR A 115 -9.50 3.29 -7.77
CA THR A 115 -9.18 3.03 -9.17
C THR A 115 -10.40 3.22 -10.06
N LYS A 116 -10.18 3.43 -11.36
CA LYS A 116 -11.24 3.47 -12.39
C LYS A 116 -12.06 2.18 -12.44
N GLY A 117 -11.46 1.04 -12.07
CA GLY A 117 -12.13 -0.25 -11.94
C GLY A 117 -12.94 -0.42 -10.65
N GLY A 118 -13.12 0.65 -9.85
CA GLY A 118 -13.89 0.61 -8.60
C GLY A 118 -13.16 0.00 -7.41
N LYS A 119 -11.91 -0.47 -7.58
CA LYS A 119 -11.10 -1.02 -6.50
C LYS A 119 -10.64 0.10 -5.57
N ILE A 120 -10.72 -0.12 -4.26
CA ILE A 120 -10.16 0.75 -3.24
C ILE A 120 -8.85 0.14 -2.73
N ILE A 121 -7.83 0.98 -2.58
CA ILE A 121 -6.50 0.59 -2.14
C ILE A 121 -6.12 1.42 -0.93
N ALA A 122 -5.86 0.75 0.20
CA ALA A 122 -5.28 1.37 1.37
C ALA A 122 -3.80 1.65 1.11
N TYR A 123 -3.36 2.90 1.30
CA TYR A 123 -2.00 3.31 1.04
C TYR A 123 -1.36 4.07 2.19
N ALA A 124 -0.03 4.09 2.17
CA ALA A 124 0.77 5.04 2.94
C ALA A 124 1.95 5.59 2.13
N MET A 125 2.42 6.75 2.53
CA MET A 125 3.50 7.49 1.90
C MET A 125 4.61 7.76 2.91
N HIS A 126 5.84 7.44 2.51
CA HIS A 126 7.03 7.88 3.21
C HIS A 126 8.00 8.47 2.19
N THR A 127 8.37 9.74 2.35
CA THR A 127 9.18 10.48 1.37
C THR A 127 8.54 10.40 -0.02
N ASN A 128 9.13 9.63 -0.95
CA ASN A 128 8.60 9.40 -2.30
C ASN A 128 8.20 7.94 -2.54
N CYS A 129 8.12 7.12 -1.50
CA CYS A 129 7.67 5.73 -1.58
C CYS A 129 6.15 5.67 -1.39
N PHE A 130 5.47 4.94 -2.28
CA PHE A 130 4.05 4.62 -2.14
C PHE A 130 3.92 3.16 -1.69
N HIS A 131 3.28 2.93 -0.55
CA HIS A 131 3.04 1.61 0.02
C HIS A 131 1.57 1.24 -0.18
N ASP A 132 1.33 0.13 -0.87
CA ASP A 132 0.03 -0.47 -1.12
C ASP A 132 -0.20 -1.58 -0.09
N PHE A 133 -0.99 -1.30 0.94
CA PHE A 133 -1.30 -2.26 1.98
C PHE A 133 -2.29 -3.33 1.54
N THR A 134 -3.15 -3.01 0.57
CA THR A 134 -4.16 -3.94 0.03
C THR A 134 -3.50 -5.09 -0.73
N ASN A 135 -2.47 -4.79 -1.54
CA ASN A 135 -1.76 -5.78 -2.33
C ASN A 135 -0.38 -6.14 -1.75
N ASN A 136 -0.04 -5.62 -0.56
CA ASN A 136 1.25 -5.76 0.13
C ASN A 136 2.45 -5.46 -0.78
N ARG A 137 2.49 -4.26 -1.37
CA ARG A 137 3.56 -3.82 -2.30
C ARG A 137 4.12 -2.46 -1.95
N SER A 138 5.37 -2.22 -2.32
CA SER A 138 6.00 -0.89 -2.28
C SER A 138 6.42 -0.46 -3.68
N TYR A 139 6.12 0.80 -3.99
CA TYR A 139 6.46 1.52 -5.21
C TYR A 139 7.54 2.52 -4.82
N VAL A 140 8.79 2.19 -5.15
CA VAL A 140 9.97 2.95 -4.74
C VAL A 140 10.60 3.59 -5.99
N PRO A 141 10.78 4.92 -6.02
CA PRO A 141 11.45 5.61 -7.13
C PRO A 141 12.93 5.25 -7.26
N GLU A 142 13.46 5.38 -8.47
CA GLU A 142 14.85 5.03 -8.83
C GLU A 142 15.92 5.83 -8.06
N GLN A 143 15.61 7.02 -7.55
CA GLN A 143 16.58 7.90 -6.89
C GLN A 143 16.83 7.58 -5.41
N ASP A 144 16.01 6.74 -4.78
CA ASP A 144 16.15 6.42 -3.34
C ASP A 144 17.04 5.18 -3.06
N THR A 145 17.72 4.63 -4.07
CA THR A 145 18.75 3.57 -3.86
C THR A 145 20.12 4.07 -3.42
N LEU A 146 20.30 5.39 -3.25
CA LEU A 146 21.58 6.01 -2.88
C LEU A 146 21.45 6.98 -1.71
N ARG A 147 21.02 6.53 -0.53
CA ARG A 147 21.37 7.14 0.77
C ARG A 147 21.40 6.09 1.88
#